data_AF-A0A8H3LVX8-F1
#
_entry.id   AF-A0A8H3LVX8-F1
#
_cell.length_a   1.000
_cell.length_b   1.000
_cell.length_c   1.000
_cell.angle_alpha   90.00
_cell.angle_beta   90.00
_cell.angle_gamma   90.00
#
_symmetry.space_group_name_H-M   'P 1'
#
loop_
_entity.id
_entity.type
_entity.pdbx_description
1 polymer ?
#
loop_
_entity_poly.entity_id
_entity_poly.type
_entity_poly.pdbx_seq_one_letter_code
_entity_poly.pdbx_strand_id
1 'polypeptide(L)'
;MANIIDFRFKVHNKSDDDIFTIKIAWQTLVKNAIPTIREEMARQNIKVPNNIRLRVKDPRGLKKVLELDDRISKYFNIDHIEEGLILIYSQ
;
A
#
# COMPACT_ATOMS: atom_id res chain seq x y z
N MET A 1 -19.04 -8.98 6.73
CA MET A 1 -18.92 -7.58 6.30
C MET A 1 -17.46 -7.33 5.96
N ALA A 2 -17.13 -6.81 4.78
CA ALA A 2 -15.74 -6.44 4.48
C ALA A 2 -15.46 -5.06 5.11
N ASN A 3 -14.51 -4.99 6.04
CA ASN A 3 -14.09 -3.71 6.61
C ASN A 3 -13.24 -2.98 5.57
N ILE A 4 -13.86 -2.09 4.78
CA ILE A 4 -13.18 -1.28 3.78
C ILE A 4 -12.52 -0.09 4.49
N ILE A 5 -11.21 0.07 4.29
CA ILE A 5 -10.40 1.10 4.94
C ILE A 5 -9.57 1.84 3.89
N ASP A 6 -9.31 3.12 4.14
CA ASP A 6 -8.40 3.94 3.35
C ASP A 6 -6.94 3.64 3.71
N PHE A 7 -6.23 2.92 2.85
CA PHE A 7 -4.80 2.67 3.00
C PHE A 7 -3.99 3.76 2.29
N ARG A 8 -2.94 4.24 2.94
CA ARG A 8 -2.01 5.24 2.39
C ARG A 8 -0.88 4.57 1.63
N PHE A 9 -0.62 5.05 0.43
CA PHE A 9 0.41 4.55 -0.48
C PHE A 9 1.36 5.66 -0.92
N LYS A 10 2.61 5.29 -1.17
CA LYS A 10 3.61 6.19 -1.75
C LYS A 10 4.60 5.40 -2.60
N VAL A 11 4.98 5.92 -3.76
CA VAL A 11 6.12 5.36 -4.49
C VAL A 11 7.40 5.67 -3.71
N HIS A 12 8.27 4.68 -3.51
CA HIS A 12 9.40 4.80 -2.57
C HIS A 12 10.26 6.06 -2.77
N ASN A 13 10.57 6.39 -4.02
CA ASN A 13 11.47 7.50 -4.39
C ASN A 13 10.72 8.83 -4.61
N LYS A 14 9.47 8.94 -4.15
CA LYS A 14 8.61 10.12 -4.30
C LYS A 14 8.41 10.88 -2.98
N SER A 15 8.02 12.14 -3.08
CA SER A 15 7.81 13.03 -1.94
C SER A 15 6.69 12.49 -1.05
N ASP A 16 6.72 12.83 0.24
CA ASP A 16 5.57 12.57 1.13
C ASP A 16 4.33 13.38 0.70
N ASP A 17 4.49 14.42 -0.13
CA ASP A 17 3.38 15.13 -0.77
C ASP A 17 2.67 14.28 -1.85
N ASP A 18 3.33 13.24 -2.38
CA ASP A 18 2.79 12.32 -3.39
C ASP A 18 2.10 11.10 -2.76
N ILE A 19 1.72 11.19 -1.48
CA ILE A 19 0.95 10.13 -0.81
C ILE A 19 -0.48 10.14 -1.34
N PHE A 20 -0.98 8.97 -1.70
CA PHE A 20 -2.36 8.78 -2.12
C PHE A 20 -3.05 7.68 -1.33
N THR A 21 -4.38 7.69 -1.32
CA THR A 21 -5.20 6.74 -0.55
C THR A 21 -6.01 5.84 -1.47
N ILE A 22 -6.10 4.56 -1.13
CA ILE A 22 -6.96 3.58 -1.82
C ILE A 22 -7.87 2.90 -0.79
N LYS A 23 -9.16 2.83 -1.11
CA LYS A 23 -10.15 2.05 -0.37
C LYS A 23 -9.98 0.57 -0.68
N ILE A 24 -9.50 -0.20 0.29
CA ILE A 24 -9.32 -1.64 0.15
C ILE A 24 -9.90 -2.33 1.39
N ALA A 25 -10.52 -3.49 1.21
CA ALA A 25 -10.93 -4.30 2.35
C ALA A 25 -9.71 -4.75 3.18
N TRP A 26 -9.83 -4.65 4.52
CA TRP A 26 -8.79 -4.99 5.49
C TRP A 26 -8.20 -6.39 5.29
N GLN A 27 -9.02 -7.33 4.84
CA GLN A 27 -8.64 -8.74 4.66
C GLN A 27 -8.08 -9.04 3.26
N THR A 28 -8.01 -8.05 2.36
CA THR A 28 -7.54 -8.24 0.99
C THR A 28 -6.09 -8.69 0.96
N LEU A 29 -5.81 -9.74 0.20
CA LEU A 29 -4.44 -10.20 -0.05
C LEU A 29 -3.73 -9.24 -1.00
N VAL A 30 -2.41 -9.09 -0.82
CA VAL A 30 -1.59 -8.20 -1.65
C VAL A 30 -1.75 -8.48 -3.14
N LYS A 31 -1.74 -9.75 -3.55
CA LYS A 31 -1.95 -10.13 -4.97
C LYS A 31 -3.27 -9.62 -5.55
N ASN A 32 -4.31 -9.52 -4.73
CA ASN A 32 -5.62 -9.02 -5.12
C ASN A 32 -5.72 -7.49 -5.05
N ALA A 33 -4.90 -6.85 -4.21
CA ALA A 33 -4.81 -5.38 -4.12
C ALA A 33 -3.99 -4.76 -5.26
N ILE A 34 -3.00 -5.49 -5.81
CA ILE A 34 -2.11 -4.99 -6.87
C ILE A 34 -2.86 -4.41 -8.07
N PRO A 35 -3.88 -5.06 -8.66
CA PRO A 35 -4.64 -4.49 -9.77
C PRO A 35 -5.25 -3.11 -9.44
N THR A 36 -5.90 -2.98 -8.28
CA THR A 36 -6.47 -1.70 -7.82
C THR A 36 -5.41 -0.64 -7.59
N ILE A 37 -4.24 -1.02 -7.07
CA ILE A 37 -3.10 -0.09 -6.91
C ILE A 37 -2.62 0.42 -8.28
N ARG A 38 -2.53 -0.46 -9.29
CA ARG A 38 -2.13 -0.07 -10.65
C ARG A 38 -3.12 0.87 -11.30
N GLU A 39 -4.41 0.59 -11.17
CA GLU A 39 -5.48 1.45 -11.69
C GLU A 39 -5.43 2.84 -11.07
N GLU A 40 -5.28 2.93 -9.75
CA GLU A 40 -5.20 4.23 -9.07
C GLU A 40 -3.92 5.00 -9.46
N MET A 41 -2.78 4.31 -9.56
CA MET A 41 -1.55 4.93 -10.05
C MET A 41 -1.71 5.49 -11.48
N ALA A 42 -2.33 4.73 -12.38
CA ALA A 42 -2.60 5.17 -13.74
C ALA A 42 -3.55 6.38 -13.76
N ARG A 43 -4.61 6.36 -12.92
CA ARG A 43 -5.55 7.48 -12.77
C ARG A 43 -4.86 8.77 -12.33
N GLN A 44 -3.84 8.65 -11.49
CA GLN A 44 -3.05 9.78 -10.98
C GLN A 44 -1.85 10.15 -11.88
N ASN A 45 -1.75 9.60 -13.09
CA ASN A 45 -0.61 9.77 -14.00
C ASN A 45 0.75 9.37 -13.39
N ILE A 46 0.74 8.46 -12.42
CA ILE A 46 1.94 7.88 -11.82
C ILE A 46 2.39 6.71 -12.69
N LYS A 47 3.69 6.66 -13.02
CA LYS A 47 4.26 5.54 -13.78
C LYS A 47 4.03 4.20 -13.06
N VAL A 48 3.27 3.32 -13.69
CA VAL A 48 2.96 1.98 -13.17
C VAL A 48 4.11 1.03 -13.50
N PRO A 49 4.81 0.45 -12.49
CA PRO A 49 5.87 -0.50 -12.76
C PRO A 49 5.32 -1.89 -13.10
N ASN A 50 6.06 -2.63 -13.93
CA ASN A 50 5.70 -4.01 -14.32
C ASN A 50 5.69 -4.96 -13.12
N ASN A 51 6.65 -4.79 -12.20
CA ASN A 51 6.74 -5.52 -10.95
C ASN A 51 6.56 -4.57 -9.77
N ILE A 52 5.59 -4.86 -8.92
CA ILE A 52 5.29 -4.10 -7.70
C ILE A 52 5.71 -4.94 -6.50
N ARG A 53 6.58 -4.38 -5.66
CA ARG A 53 6.80 -4.87 -4.29
C ARG A 53 6.25 -3.86 -3.30
N LEU A 54 5.52 -4.34 -2.30
CA LEU A 54 4.96 -3.51 -1.24
C LEU A 54 5.77 -3.67 0.04
N ARG A 55 6.02 -2.55 0.72
CA ARG A 55 6.63 -2.55 2.05
C ARG A 55 5.88 -1.61 2.98
N VAL A 56 5.65 -2.00 4.23
CA VAL A 56 5.08 -1.10 5.23
C VAL A 56 6.22 -0.34 5.93
N LYS A 57 6.10 0.97 6.01
CA LYS A 57 6.98 1.83 6.81
C LYS A 57 6.55 1.70 8.28
N ASP A 58 7.36 1.03 9.10
CA ASP A 58 7.18 0.99 10.56
C ASP A 58 7.64 2.35 11.15
N PRO A 59 6.93 2.92 12.14
CA PRO A 59 7.34 4.15 12.80
C PRO A 59 8.76 4.09 13.37
N ARG A 60 9.26 2.89 13.72
CA ARG A 60 10.63 2.66 14.20
C ARG A 60 11.68 2.64 13.09
N GLY A 61 11.30 3.01 11.86
CA GLY A 61 12.20 3.13 10.70
C GLY A 61 12.43 1.83 9.91
N LEU A 62 11.91 0.70 10.39
CA LEU A 62 12.04 -0.59 9.69
C LEU A 62 11.00 -0.71 8.57
N LYS A 63 11.43 -1.21 7.41
CA LYS A 63 10.51 -1.52 6.30
C LYS A 63 10.21 -3.02 6.29
N LYS A 64 8.96 -3.39 6.50
CA LYS A 64 8.53 -4.80 6.45
C LYS A 64 7.95 -5.13 5.07
N VAL A 65 8.43 -6.20 4.46
CA VAL A 65 7.92 -6.67 3.16
C VAL A 65 6.55 -7.31 3.34
N LEU A 66 5.64 -6.99 2.42
CA LEU A 66 4.35 -7.65 2.27
C LEU A 66 4.44 -8.65 1.11
N GLU A 67 4.31 -9.94 1.41
CA GLU A 67 4.29 -11.00 0.41
C GLU A 67 2.94 -11.06 -0.32
N LEU A 68 2.88 -11.70 -1.49
CA LEU A 68 1.67 -11.75 -2.32
C LEU A 68 0.46 -12.37 -1.62
N ASP A 69 0.70 -13.37 -0.76
CA ASP A 69 -0.32 -14.06 0.03
C ASP A 69 -0.52 -13.44 1.43
N ASP A 70 0.20 -12.36 1.75
CA ASP A 70 -0.07 -11.60 2.96
C ASP A 70 -1.32 -10.73 2.77
N ARG A 71 -2.02 -10.48 3.88
CA ARG A 71 -3.04 -9.43 3.93
C ARG A 71 -2.36 -8.07 3.83
N ILE A 72 -2.97 -7.15 3.09
CA ILE A 72 -2.47 -5.77 2.96
C ILE A 72 -2.32 -5.07 4.33
N SER A 73 -3.14 -5.49 5.29
CA SER A 73 -3.18 -5.00 6.67
C SER A 73 -2.27 -5.73 7.66
N LYS A 74 -1.46 -6.72 7.23
CA LYS A 74 -0.68 -7.61 8.13
C LYS A 74 0.12 -6.88 9.22
N TYR A 75 0.63 -5.69 8.92
CA TYR A 75 1.42 -4.89 9.84
C TYR A 75 0.72 -3.60 10.30
N PHE A 76 -0.58 -3.48 10.07
CA PHE A 76 -1.38 -2.33 10.46
C PHE A 76 -2.15 -2.60 11.75
N ASN A 77 -2.29 -1.56 12.56
CA ASN A 77 -3.26 -1.52 13.64
C ASN A 77 -4.53 -0.82 13.13
N ILE A 78 -5.70 -1.44 13.33
CA ILE A 78 -6.97 -0.88 12.86
C ILE A 78 -7.34 0.41 13.61
N ASP A 79 -6.90 0.53 14.86
CA ASP A 79 -7.16 1.71 15.70
C ASP A 79 -6.22 2.89 15.38
N HIS A 80 -5.13 2.63 14.64
CA HIS A 80 -4.07 3.59 14.29
C HIS A 80 -3.66 3.46 12.82
N ILE A 81 -4.64 3.37 11.92
CA ILE A 81 -4.41 3.17 10.50
C ILE A 81 -3.61 4.33 9.88
N GLU A 82 -3.79 5.54 10.39
CA GLU A 82 -3.15 6.77 9.94
C GLU A 82 -1.62 6.75 10.07
N GLU A 83 -1.07 5.97 11.01
CA GLU A 83 0.37 5.83 11.23
C GLU A 83 1.04 4.97 10.15
N GLY A 84 0.26 4.10 9.50
CA GLY A 84 0.79 3.16 8.53
C GLY A 84 0.90 3.77 7.13
N LEU A 85 2.02 3.47 6.46
CA LEU A 85 2.26 3.86 5.06
C LEU A 85 2.81 2.67 4.27
N ILE A 86 2.17 2.38 3.13
CA ILE A 86 2.64 1.36 2.19
C ILE A 86 3.51 2.02 1.11
N LEU A 87 4.75 1.57 1.02
CA LEU A 87 5.71 1.99 0.02
C LEU A 87 5.66 1.02 -1.17
N ILE A 88 5.47 1.59 -2.35
CA ILE A 88 5.50 0.91 -3.63
C ILE A 88 6.91 0.98 -4.20
N TYR A 89 7.52 -0.17 -4.40
CA TYR A 89 8.81 -0.33 -5.05
C TYR A 89 8.60 -0.87 -6.46
N SER A 90 9.12 -0.15 -7.45
CA SER A 90 9.37 -0.72 -8.78
C SER A 90 10.62 -1.60 -8.69
N GLN A 91 10.50 -2.86 -9.08
CA GLN A 91 11.67 -3.69 -9.40
C GLN A 91 12.08 -3.49 -10.85
#